data_AF-A0A7S4M0R1-F1
#
_entry.id   AF-A0A7S4M0R1-F1
#
_cell.length_a   1.000
_cell.length_b   1.000
_cell.length_c   1.000
_cell.angle_alpha   90.00
_cell.angle_beta   90.00
_cell.angle_gamma   90.00
#
_symmetry.space_group_name_H-M   'P 1'
#
loop_
_entity.id
_entity.type
_entity.pdbx_description
1 polymer ?
#
loop_
_entity_poly.entity_id
_entity_poly.type
_entity_poly.pdbx_seq_one_letter_code
_entity_poly.pdbx_strand_id
1 'polypeptide(L)'
;YVEEIMRMVMKYEVSTVFLATDSAQALEQLKSNFDFETLHAPVDRSLFDSRWWIDHRAAFGVVDPMQVGESALMDLLLLSECDYFIGTFSSHFSLAAFELSTFK
;
A
#
# COMPACT_ATOMS: atom_id res chain seq x y z
N TYR A 1 -8.87 -0.68 -8.82
CA TYR A 1 -7.40 -0.63 -8.85
C TYR A 1 -6.80 -1.71 -9.74
N VAL A 2 -7.28 -2.97 -9.72
CA VAL A 2 -6.71 -4.03 -10.59
C VAL A 2 -6.77 -3.66 -12.08
N GLU A 3 -7.93 -3.22 -12.59
CA GLU A 3 -8.07 -2.79 -13.99
C GLU A 3 -7.17 -1.59 -14.33
N GLU A 4 -7.04 -0.64 -13.41
CA GLU A 4 -6.18 0.54 -13.58
C GLU A 4 -4.71 0.16 -13.60
N ILE A 5 -4.28 -0.76 -12.73
CA ILE A 5 -2.94 -1.34 -12.74
C ILE A 5 -2.66 -1.99 -14.09
N MET A 6 -3.58 -2.79 -14.63
CA MET A 6 -3.44 -3.39 -15.95
C MET A 6 -3.27 -2.35 -17.05
N ARG A 7 -4.08 -1.29 -17.04
CA ARG A 7 -3.97 -0.22 -18.04
C ARG A 7 -2.60 0.45 -17.98
N MET A 8 -2.06 0.66 -16.79
CA MET A 8 -0.73 1.24 -16.61
C MET A 8 0.39 0.30 -17.06
N VAL A 9 0.31 -0.98 -16.67
CA VAL A 9 1.25 -2.04 -17.09
C VAL A 9 1.29 -2.15 -18.61
N MET A 10 0.14 -2.23 -19.29
CA MET A 10 0.10 -2.33 -20.75
C MET A 10 0.53 -1.05 -21.46
N LYS A 11 0.21 0.12 -20.90
CA LYS A 11 0.49 1.42 -21.55
C LYS A 11 1.95 1.85 -21.40
N TYR A 12 2.55 1.58 -20.26
CA TYR A 12 3.88 2.05 -19.90
C TYR A 12 4.90 0.92 -19.72
N GLU A 13 4.53 -0.31 -20.08
CA GLU A 13 5.39 -1.50 -20.03
C GLU A 13 6.01 -1.74 -18.63
N VAL A 14 5.23 -1.49 -17.58
CA VAL A 14 5.68 -1.63 -16.19
C VAL A 14 5.85 -3.12 -15.85
N SER A 15 7.05 -3.51 -15.37
CA SER A 15 7.37 -4.90 -15.01
C SER A 15 7.06 -5.26 -13.56
N THR A 16 6.96 -4.25 -12.69
CA THR A 16 6.94 -4.42 -11.23
C THR A 16 5.91 -3.48 -10.60
N VAL A 17 5.06 -4.03 -9.73
CA VAL A 17 3.98 -3.31 -9.05
C VAL A 17 4.17 -3.44 -7.55
N PHE A 18 4.37 -2.32 -6.86
CA PHE A 18 4.31 -2.27 -5.40
C PHE A 18 2.87 -2.05 -4.93
N LEU A 19 2.40 -2.88 -3.99
CA LEU A 19 1.06 -2.80 -3.43
C LEU A 19 1.09 -2.51 -1.92
N ALA A 20 0.65 -1.31 -1.55
CA ALA A 20 0.32 -0.96 -0.17
C ALA A 20 -1.17 -1.20 0.08
N THR A 21 -1.51 -2.29 0.78
CA THR A 21 -2.89 -2.65 1.12
C THR A 21 -2.96 -3.34 2.48
N ASP A 22 -4.08 -3.12 3.18
CA ASP A 22 -4.53 -3.87 4.34
C ASP A 22 -5.28 -5.16 3.97
N SER A 23 -5.63 -5.34 2.69
CA SER A 23 -6.41 -6.49 2.20
C SER A 23 -5.52 -7.58 1.60
N ALA A 24 -5.43 -8.71 2.29
CA ALA A 24 -4.78 -9.92 1.75
C ALA A 24 -5.42 -10.39 0.43
N GLN A 25 -6.74 -10.22 0.29
CA GLN A 25 -7.48 -10.61 -0.91
C GLN A 25 -7.05 -9.79 -2.13
N ALA A 26 -6.76 -8.50 -1.98
CA ALA A 26 -6.30 -7.66 -3.07
C ALA A 26 -4.94 -8.13 -3.61
N LEU A 27 -4.04 -8.57 -2.73
CA LEU A 27 -2.75 -9.14 -3.10
C LEU A 27 -2.90 -10.45 -3.88
N GLU A 28 -3.75 -11.36 -3.41
CA GLU A 28 -4.03 -12.63 -4.11
C GLU A 28 -4.66 -12.42 -5.49
N GLN A 29 -5.58 -11.46 -5.61
CA GLN A 29 -6.18 -11.09 -6.89
C GLN A 29 -5.14 -10.56 -7.88
N LEU A 30 -4.18 -9.75 -7.43
CA LEU A 30 -3.12 -9.25 -8.31
C LEU A 30 -2.17 -10.38 -8.74
N LYS A 31 -1.76 -11.25 -7.82
CA LYS A 31 -0.85 -12.37 -8.13
C LYS A 31 -1.46 -13.42 -9.06
N SER A 32 -2.77 -13.64 -8.98
CA SER A 32 -3.44 -14.70 -9.75
C SER A 32 -3.79 -14.32 -11.18
N ASN A 33 -3.89 -13.02 -11.47
CA ASN A 33 -4.40 -12.55 -12.77
C ASN A 33 -3.29 -12.11 -13.74
N PHE A 34 -2.04 -11.94 -13.30
CA PHE A 34 -1.01 -11.30 -14.14
C PHE A 34 0.41 -11.85 -13.96
N ASP A 35 1.19 -11.71 -15.03
CA ASP A 35 2.60 -12.10 -15.11
C ASP A 35 3.52 -10.88 -14.94
N PHE A 36 3.38 -10.18 -13.82
CA PHE A 36 4.29 -9.11 -13.41
C PHE A 36 4.70 -9.29 -11.96
N GLU A 37 5.87 -8.76 -11.61
CA GLU A 37 6.40 -8.88 -10.26
C GLU A 37 5.56 -8.00 -9.31
N THR A 38 4.93 -8.63 -8.31
CA THR A 38 4.18 -7.91 -7.28
C THR A 38 5.00 -7.82 -6.01
N LEU A 39 5.42 -6.61 -5.65
CA LEU A 39 6.13 -6.31 -4.41
C LEU A 39 5.14 -5.90 -3.32
N HIS A 40 5.42 -6.30 -2.09
CA HIS A 40 4.74 -5.83 -0.89
C HIS A 40 5.73 -5.70 0.25
N ALA A 41 5.50 -4.76 1.16
CA ALA A 41 6.34 -4.63 2.34
C ALA A 41 6.25 -5.91 3.20
N PRO A 42 7.37 -6.41 3.77
CA PRO A 42 7.41 -7.61 4.60
C PRO A 42 6.97 -7.30 6.04
N VAL A 43 5.80 -6.69 6.20
CA VAL A 43 5.23 -6.26 7.48
C VAL A 43 3.97 -7.06 7.79
N ASP A 44 3.71 -7.28 9.08
CA ASP A 44 2.49 -7.95 9.52
C ASP A 44 1.27 -7.06 9.26
N ARG A 45 0.46 -7.41 8.26
CA ARG A 45 -0.75 -6.66 7.89
C ARG A 45 -1.94 -6.95 8.80
N SER A 46 -1.88 -8.01 9.63
CA SER A 46 -2.94 -8.31 10.60
C SER A 46 -3.09 -7.20 11.68
N LEU A 47 -2.06 -6.35 11.82
CA LEU A 47 -2.10 -5.13 12.60
C LEU A 47 -3.19 -4.14 12.14
N PHE A 48 -3.62 -4.23 10.89
CA PHE A 48 -4.65 -3.36 10.31
C PHE A 48 -6.01 -4.05 10.15
N ASP A 49 -6.07 -5.39 10.26
CA ASP A 49 -7.32 -6.15 10.15
C ASP A 49 -8.14 -6.06 11.45
N SER A 50 -8.94 -5.00 11.57
CA SER A 50 -9.86 -4.84 12.69
C SER A 50 -11.01 -3.88 12.38
N ARG A 51 -12.12 -4.08 13.09
CA ARG A 51 -13.23 -3.10 13.14
C ARG A 51 -12.96 -1.95 14.11
N TRP A 52 -11.92 -2.05 14.95
CA TRP A 52 -11.55 -1.02 15.89
C TRP A 52 -10.57 -0.05 15.22
N TRP A 53 -10.76 1.25 15.47
CA TRP A 53 -9.79 2.26 15.10
C TRP A 53 -8.41 1.91 15.67
N ILE A 54 -7.37 2.11 14.87
CA ILE A 54 -6.01 1.72 15.22
C ILE A 54 -5.53 2.39 16.51
N ASP A 55 -5.95 3.63 16.75
CA ASP A 55 -5.65 4.39 17.97
C ASP A 55 -6.21 3.72 19.23
N HIS A 56 -7.42 3.14 19.14
CA HIS A 56 -7.99 2.38 20.26
C HIS A 56 -7.22 1.09 20.49
N ARG A 57 -6.84 0.36 19.43
CA ARG A 57 -6.04 -0.85 19.56
C ARG A 57 -4.71 -0.55 20.25
N ALA A 58 -4.05 0.53 19.89
CA ALA A 58 -2.82 0.98 20.54
C ALA A 58 -3.06 1.36 22.01
N ALA A 59 -4.10 2.14 22.31
CA ALA A 59 -4.43 2.54 23.67
C ALA A 59 -4.75 1.36 24.61
N PHE A 60 -5.30 0.27 24.08
CA PHE A 60 -5.57 -0.98 24.82
C PHE A 60 -4.42 -1.99 24.78
N GLY A 61 -3.27 -1.66 24.19
CA GLY A 61 -2.10 -2.55 24.10
C GLY A 61 -2.30 -3.77 23.19
N VAL A 62 -3.27 -3.72 22.28
CA VAL A 62 -3.55 -4.79 21.30
C VAL A 62 -2.53 -4.78 20.15
N VAL A 63 -2.02 -3.60 19.80
CA VAL A 63 -0.96 -3.42 18.80
C VAL A 63 0.10 -2.48 19.36
N ASP A 64 1.34 -2.65 18.93
CA ASP A 64 2.40 -1.68 19.20
C ASP A 64 2.26 -0.47 18.26
N PRO A 65 2.04 0.75 18.77
CA PRO A 65 1.92 1.95 17.93
C PRO A 65 3.19 2.23 17.13
N MET A 66 4.38 1.86 17.64
CA MET A 66 5.63 2.05 16.90
C MET A 66 5.65 1.17 15.65
N GLN A 67 5.30 -0.11 15.80
CA GLN A 67 5.26 -1.06 14.69
C GLN A 67 4.24 -0.66 13.61
N VAL A 68 3.07 -0.15 14.03
CA VAL A 68 2.06 0.38 13.11
C VAL A 68 2.59 1.59 12.35
N GLY A 69 3.23 2.53 13.05
CA GLY A 69 3.80 3.74 12.46
C GLY A 69 4.92 3.44 11.47
N GLU A 70 5.86 2.56 11.84
CA GLU A 70 6.96 2.13 10.97
C GLU A 70 6.44 1.44 9.70
N SER A 71 5.43 0.58 9.83
CA SER A 71 4.78 -0.10 8.71
C SER A 71 4.14 0.91 7.74
N ALA A 72 3.40 1.88 8.27
CA ALA A 72 2.76 2.93 7.48
C ALA A 72 3.79 3.85 6.79
N LEU A 73 4.87 4.22 7.48
CA LEU A 73 5.94 5.05 6.92
C LEU A 73 6.70 4.32 5.81
N MET A 74 6.98 3.03 5.98
CA MET A 74 7.65 2.25 4.95
C MET A 74 6.81 2.18 3.67
N ASP A 75 5.49 2.00 3.78
CA ASP A 75 4.58 2.05 2.64
C ASP A 75 4.56 3.43 1.97
N LEU A 76 4.50 4.52 2.74
CA LEU A 76 4.53 5.88 2.18
C LEU A 76 5.82 6.13 1.39
N LEU A 77 6.97 5.73 1.95
CA LEU A 77 8.27 5.87 1.29
C LEU A 77 8.32 5.03 0.01
N LEU A 78 7.96 3.75 0.07
CA LEU A 78 7.98 2.87 -1.10
C LEU A 78 7.00 3.35 -2.20
N LEU A 79 5.81 3.82 -1.83
CA LEU A 79 4.87 4.42 -2.78
C LEU A 79 5.43 5.70 -3.42
N SER A 80 6.11 6.54 -2.64
CA SER A 80 6.75 7.75 -3.17
C SER A 80 7.92 7.43 -4.09
N GLU A 81 8.49 6.23 -3.97
CA GLU A 81 9.58 5.77 -4.80
C GLU A 81 9.16 5.28 -6.19
N CYS A 82 7.89 4.95 -6.39
CA CYS A 82 7.36 4.47 -7.67
C CYS A 82 7.37 5.53 -8.78
N ASP A 83 7.61 5.11 -10.03
CA ASP A 83 7.52 5.99 -11.21
C ASP A 83 6.09 6.43 -11.53
N TYR A 84 5.11 5.58 -11.20
CA TYR A 84 3.69 5.82 -11.39
C TYR A 84 2.91 5.54 -10.11
N PHE A 85 1.95 6.41 -9.80
CA PHE A 85 1.10 6.28 -8.63
C PHE A 85 -0.35 5.99 -9.01
N ILE A 86 -0.93 4.94 -8.41
CA ILE A 86 -2.36 4.60 -8.55
C ILE A 86 -2.95 4.55 -7.14
N GLY A 87 -3.89 5.43 -6.85
CA GLY A 87 -4.55 5.53 -5.55
C GLY A 87 -5.80 6.39 -5.61
N THR A 88 -6.37 6.71 -4.46
CA THR A 88 -7.52 7.61 -4.36
C THR A 88 -7.16 8.86 -3.57
N PHE A 89 -7.40 10.05 -4.14
CA PHE A 89 -7.16 11.31 -3.44
C PHE A 89 -8.17 11.62 -2.34
N SER A 90 -9.16 10.76 -2.12
CA SER A 90 -9.98 10.77 -0.92
C SER A 90 -9.25 10.17 0.30
N SER A 91 -8.16 9.42 0.08
CA SER A 91 -7.32 8.88 1.15
C SER A 91 -6.18 9.85 1.46
N HIS A 92 -6.12 10.34 2.70
CA HIS A 92 -4.98 11.14 3.18
C HIS A 92 -3.65 10.39 3.05
N PHE A 93 -3.67 9.06 3.17
CA PHE A 93 -2.49 8.23 3.00
C PHE A 93 -1.98 8.26 1.55
N SER A 94 -2.90 8.13 0.59
CA SER A 94 -2.57 8.23 -0.83
C SER A 94 -2.13 9.63 -1.23
N LEU A 95 -2.77 10.67 -0.68
CA LEU A 95 -2.34 12.05 -0.89
C LEU A 95 -0.93 12.30 -0.36
N ALA A 96 -0.62 11.85 0.87
CA ALA A 96 0.70 12.00 1.45
C ALA A 96 1.79 11.30 0.60
N ALA A 97 1.54 10.06 0.16
CA ALA A 97 2.47 9.35 -0.73
C ALA A 97 2.69 10.09 -2.06
N PHE A 98 1.62 10.61 -2.66
CA PHE A 98 1.71 11.39 -3.89
C PHE A 98 2.45 12.72 -3.70
N GLU A 99 2.21 13.44 -2.60
CA GLU A 99 2.94 14.67 -2.30
C GLU A 99 4.43 14.38 -2.09
N LEU A 100 4.77 13.31 -1.35
CA LEU A 100 6.16 12.89 -1.14
C LEU A 100 6.89 12.59 -2.45
N SER A 101 6.23 12.01 -3.45
CA SER A 101 6.87 11.71 -4.73
C SER A 101 7.25 12.96 -5.54
N THR A 102 6.66 14.12 -5.23
CA THR A 102 6.95 15.39 -5.92
C THR A 102 8.21 16.09 -5.42
N PHE A 103 8.77 15.67 -4.27
CA PHE A 103 9.97 16.27 -3.67
C PHE A 103 11.29 15.68 -4.17
N LYS A 104 11.24 14.79 -5.18
CA LYS A 104 12.41 14.20 -5.84
C LYS A 104 13.03 15.14 -6.87
#